data_AF-A0A9E5N488-F1
#
_entry.id   AF-A0A9E5N488-F1
#
_cell.length_a   1.000
_cell.length_b   1.000
_cell.length_c   1.000
_cell.angle_alpha   90.00
_cell.angle_beta   90.00
_cell.angle_gamma   90.00
#
_symmetry.space_group_name_H-M   'P 1'
#
loop_
_entity.id
_entity.type
_entity.pdbx_description
1 polymer ?
#
loop_
_entity_poly.entity_id
_entity_poly.type
_entity_poly.pdbx_seq_one_letter_code
_entity_poly.pdbx_strand_id
1 'polypeptide(L)'
;MRDLSRLGKILGPKGLMPSPKTGTVTFEIADAIKKIKAGQVEFRIDGYGIIHLSVGKASFDEGKIADNINTVIREVQRARPPSVKGQ
;
A
#
# COMPACT_ATOMS: atom_id res chain seq x y z
N MET A 1 -0.96 -23.14 3.77
CA MET A 1 0.23 -22.30 3.52
C MET A 1 1.48 -22.86 4.22
N ARG A 2 1.91 -24.09 3.88
CA ARG A 2 3.12 -24.70 4.48
C ARG A 2 4.36 -24.48 3.60
N ASP A 3 4.15 -24.21 2.30
CA ASP A 3 5.21 -24.02 1.32
C ASP A 3 5.75 -22.56 1.27
N LEU A 4 4.92 -21.57 1.63
CA LEU A 4 5.31 -20.15 1.66
C LEU A 4 6.42 -19.87 2.69
N SER A 5 6.45 -20.63 3.78
CA SER A 5 7.46 -20.52 4.85
C SER A 5 8.89 -20.76 4.34
N ARG A 6 9.04 -21.58 3.28
CA ARG A 6 10.34 -21.84 2.65
C ARG A 6 10.82 -20.66 1.80
N LEU A 7 9.89 -19.90 1.23
CA LEU A 7 10.16 -18.73 0.39
C LEU A 7 10.33 -17.43 1.19
N GLY A 8 10.04 -17.44 2.49
CA GLY A 8 10.13 -16.27 3.37
C GLY A 8 11.50 -15.58 3.36
N LYS A 9 12.60 -16.35 3.27
CA LYS A 9 13.96 -15.79 3.18
C LYS A 9 14.20 -14.93 1.93
N ILE A 10 13.48 -15.20 0.84
CA ILE A 10 13.64 -14.50 -0.45
C ILE A 10 12.60 -13.39 -0.59
N LEU A 11 11.35 -13.69 -0.27
CA LEU A 11 10.23 -12.75 -0.44
C LEU A 11 10.20 -11.67 0.65
N GLY A 12 10.68 -11.98 1.86
CA GLY A 12 10.73 -11.05 2.98
C GLY A 12 11.57 -9.80 2.68
N PRO A 13 12.86 -9.93 2.33
CA PRO A 13 13.74 -8.79 2.02
C PRO A 13 13.26 -7.95 0.84
N LYS A 14 12.57 -8.58 -0.13
CA LYS A 14 12.00 -7.89 -1.30
C LYS A 14 10.62 -7.27 -1.03
N GLY A 15 10.04 -7.48 0.15
CA GLY A 15 8.70 -6.99 0.49
C GLY A 15 7.58 -7.64 -0.33
N LEU A 16 7.84 -8.76 -1.00
CA LEU A 16 6.91 -9.47 -1.89
C LEU A 16 6.13 -10.58 -1.18
N MET A 17 6.21 -10.65 0.15
CA MET A 17 5.51 -11.66 0.93
C MET A 17 3.99 -11.41 0.88
N PRO A 18 3.18 -12.38 0.40
CA PRO A 18 1.72 -12.24 0.40
C PRO A 18 1.20 -12.09 1.82
N SER A 19 0.21 -11.22 2.02
CA SER A 19 -0.33 -10.93 3.34
C SER A 19 -1.85 -10.71 3.31
N PRO A 20 -2.61 -11.36 4.21
CA PRO A 20 -4.06 -11.14 4.34
C PRO A 20 -4.42 -9.69 4.66
N LYS A 21 -3.58 -8.99 5.43
CA LYS A 21 -3.79 -7.56 5.78
C LYS A 21 -3.81 -6.67 4.54
N THR A 22 -3.03 -7.04 3.54
CA THR A 22 -2.85 -6.30 2.28
C THR A 22 -3.87 -6.72 1.22
N GLY A 23 -4.74 -7.69 1.52
CA GLY A 23 -5.73 -8.24 0.58
C GLY A 23 -5.14 -9.13 -0.51
N THR A 24 -3.82 -9.36 -0.53
CA THR A 24 -3.14 -10.23 -1.52
C THR A 24 -3.34 -11.72 -1.24
N VAL A 25 -3.82 -12.08 -0.06
CA VAL A 25 -4.32 -13.43 0.27
C VAL A 25 -5.83 -13.31 0.46
N THR A 26 -6.58 -13.64 -0.59
CA THR A 26 -8.04 -13.58 -0.62
C THR A 26 -8.60 -14.71 -1.47
N PHE A 27 -9.88 -15.05 -1.24
CA PHE A 27 -10.64 -15.96 -2.09
C PHE A 27 -11.07 -15.26 -3.40
N GLU A 28 -11.16 -13.93 -3.42
CA GLU A 28 -11.56 -13.12 -4.58
C GLU A 28 -10.35 -12.69 -5.42
N ILE A 29 -9.69 -13.66 -6.05
CA ILE A 29 -8.42 -13.45 -6.78
C ILE A 29 -8.60 -12.49 -7.96
N ALA A 30 -9.69 -12.63 -8.73
CA ALA A 30 -9.92 -11.84 -9.93
C ALA A 30 -10.02 -10.33 -9.63
N ASP A 31 -10.74 -9.97 -8.55
CA ASP A 31 -10.93 -8.58 -8.18
C ASP A 31 -9.70 -8.00 -7.48
N ALA A 32 -8.95 -8.79 -6.72
CA ALA A 32 -7.64 -8.39 -6.21
C ALA A 32 -6.68 -8.03 -7.35
N ILE A 33 -6.61 -8.86 -8.40
CA ILE A 33 -5.77 -8.58 -9.58
C ILE A 33 -6.22 -7.30 -10.29
N LYS A 34 -7.54 -7.09 -10.46
CA LYS A 34 -8.05 -5.85 -11.08
C LYS A 34 -7.67 -4.62 -10.28
N LYS A 35 -7.83 -4.63 -8.96
CA LYS A 35 -7.49 -3.50 -8.08
C LYS A 35 -6.00 -3.19 -8.10
N ILE A 36 -5.15 -4.22 -8.04
CA ILE A 36 -3.69 -4.05 -8.13
C ILE A 36 -3.30 -3.48 -9.50
N LYS A 37 -3.88 -3.99 -10.60
CA LYS A 37 -3.63 -3.46 -11.95
C LYS A 37 -4.13 -2.03 -12.15
N ALA A 38 -5.21 -1.64 -11.45
CA ALA A 38 -5.72 -0.28 -11.46
C ALA A 38 -4.81 0.72 -10.73
N GLY A 39 -3.69 0.25 -10.14
CA GLY A 39 -2.72 1.09 -9.47
C GLY A 39 -2.95 1.21 -7.97
N GLN A 40 -3.61 0.25 -7.33
CA GLN A 40 -3.67 0.19 -5.87
C GLN A 40 -2.26 0.05 -5.29
N VAL A 41 -1.87 1.02 -4.45
CA VAL A 41 -0.59 1.03 -3.75
C VAL A 41 -0.82 0.89 -2.26
N GLU A 42 0.05 0.14 -1.60
CA GLU A 42 0.07 0.03 -0.16
C GLU A 42 1.16 0.91 0.43
N PHE A 43 0.85 1.63 1.51
CA PHE A 43 1.82 2.44 2.23
C PHE A 43 2.14 1.83 3.60
N ARG A 44 3.40 1.98 4.01
CA ARG A 44 3.89 1.56 5.32
C ARG A 44 4.74 2.68 5.90
N ILE A 45 4.82 2.74 7.23
CA ILE A 45 5.73 3.63 7.93
C ILE A 45 7.14 3.03 7.95
N ASP A 46 8.14 3.88 7.86
CA ASP A 46 9.51 3.52 8.20
C ASP A 46 9.76 3.60 9.71
N GLY A 47 11.00 3.34 10.14
CA GLY A 47 11.39 3.41 11.55
C GLY A 47 11.32 4.82 12.17
N TYR A 48 11.24 5.87 11.35
CA TYR A 48 11.08 7.26 11.77
C TYR A 48 9.62 7.73 11.74
N GLY A 49 8.68 6.86 11.36
CA GLY A 49 7.28 7.21 11.23
C GLY A 49 6.93 7.97 9.95
N ILE A 50 7.80 7.95 8.94
CA ILE A 50 7.59 8.62 7.65
C ILE A 50 6.94 7.64 6.68
N ILE A 51 5.96 8.13 5.92
CA ILE A 51 5.31 7.40 4.83
C ILE A 51 5.95 7.83 3.52
N HIS A 52 6.48 6.86 2.77
CA HIS A 52 7.04 7.08 1.44
C HIS A 52 6.09 6.51 0.39
N LEU A 53 5.58 7.35 -0.51
CA LEU A 53 4.67 6.92 -1.57
C LEU A 53 4.83 7.75 -2.85
N SER A 54 4.87 7.07 -4.00
CA SER A 54 4.88 7.72 -5.31
C SER A 54 3.45 8.00 -5.77
N VAL A 55 3.12 9.28 -5.97
CA VAL A 55 1.77 9.73 -6.36
C VAL A 55 1.57 9.84 -7.88
N GLY A 56 2.60 9.58 -8.68
CA GLY A 56 2.55 9.67 -10.13
C GLY A 56 3.94 9.73 -10.76
N LYS A 57 3.97 10.06 -12.06
CA LYS A 57 5.19 10.34 -12.81
C LYS A 57 5.18 11.81 -13.23
N ALA A 58 6.35 12.38 -13.51
CA ALA A 58 6.48 13.73 -14.04
C ALA A 58 5.75 13.94 -15.38
N SER A 59 5.45 12.85 -16.11
CA SER A 59 4.70 12.88 -17.36
C SER A 59 3.18 12.92 -17.18
N PHE A 60 2.66 12.99 -15.95
CA PHE A 60 1.23 13.07 -15.69
C PHE A 60 0.77 14.53 -15.67
N ASP A 61 -0.48 14.77 -16.05
CA ASP A 61 -1.11 16.08 -15.89
C ASP A 61 -1.11 16.52 -14.41
N GLU A 62 -0.88 17.81 -14.17
CA GLU A 62 -0.81 18.40 -12.84
C GLU A 62 -2.06 18.12 -12.00
N GLY A 63 -3.26 18.21 -12.62
CA GLY A 63 -4.52 17.92 -11.94
C GLY A 63 -4.61 16.49 -11.42
N LYS A 64 -4.12 15.51 -12.19
CA LYS A 64 -4.10 14.10 -11.76
C LYS A 64 -3.12 13.86 -10.62
N ILE A 65 -1.99 14.56 -10.64
CA ILE A 65 -1.01 14.50 -9.53
C ILE A 65 -1.65 15.08 -8.27
N ALA A 66 -2.32 16.24 -8.37
CA ALA A 66 -3.02 16.86 -7.25
C ALA A 66 -4.12 15.95 -6.67
N ASP A 67 -4.92 15.32 -7.52
CA ASP A 67 -5.96 14.37 -7.11
C ASP A 67 -5.39 13.15 -6.39
N ASN A 68 -4.27 12.60 -6.89
CA ASN A 68 -3.58 11.49 -6.24
C ASN A 68 -3.03 11.89 -4.87
N ILE A 69 -2.44 13.09 -4.74
CA ILE A 69 -1.96 13.61 -3.46
C ILE A 69 -3.13 13.75 -2.46
N ASN A 70 -4.23 14.35 -2.88
CA ASN A 70 -5.42 14.52 -2.03
C ASN A 70 -6.01 13.18 -1.57
N THR A 71 -6.01 12.17 -2.46
CA THR A 71 -6.45 10.82 -2.13
C THR A 71 -5.57 10.20 -1.05
N VAL A 72 -4.25 10.33 -1.17
CA VAL A 72 -3.30 9.79 -0.20
C VAL A 72 -3.46 10.46 1.17
N ILE A 73 -3.56 11.78 1.21
CA ILE A 73 -3.76 12.54 2.46
C ILE A 73 -5.03 12.07 3.17
N ARG A 74 -6.14 11.90 2.43
CA ARG A 74 -7.42 11.44 2.96
C ARG A 74 -7.32 10.03 3.56
N GLU A 75 -6.68 9.11 2.86
CA GLU A 75 -6.51 7.74 3.34
C GLU A 75 -5.57 7.66 4.54
N VAL A 76 -4.53 8.48 4.60
CA VAL A 76 -3.65 8.58 5.79
C VAL A 76 -4.42 9.11 7.00
N GLN A 77 -5.24 10.16 6.83
CA GLN A 77 -6.11 10.66 7.90
C GLN A 77 -7.11 9.61 8.37
N ARG A 78 -7.68 8.83 7.45
CA ARG A 78 -8.59 7.73 7.78
C ARG A 78 -7.90 6.58 8.52
N ALA A 79 -6.66 6.28 8.15
CA ALA A 79 -5.84 5.24 8.78
C ALA A 79 -5.21 5.70 10.11
N ARG A 80 -5.37 6.98 10.50
CA ARG A 80 -4.84 7.54 11.73
C ARG A 80 -5.38 6.79 12.95
N PRO A 81 -4.51 6.23 13.81
CA PRO A 81 -4.95 5.56 15.02
C PRO A 81 -5.63 6.55 16.00
N PRO A 82 -6.68 6.12 16.72
CA PRO A 82 -7.39 6.99 17.66
C PRO A 82 -6.54 7.40 18.88
N SER A 83 -5.42 6.72 19.13
CA SER A 83 -4.51 6.99 20.24
C SER A 83 -3.50 8.12 19.98
N VAL A 84 -3.43 8.66 18.76
CA VAL A 84 -2.48 9.73 18.42
C VAL A 84 -2.98 11.07 18.97
N LYS A 85 -2.15 11.75 19.79
CA LYS A 85 -2.44 13.10 20.31
C LYS A 85 -2.26 14.17 19.22
N GLY A 86 -3.06 15.24 19.28
CA GLY A 86 -3.12 16.31 18.27
C GLY A 86 -4.25 16.08 17.26
N GLN A 87 -4.74 17.13 16.60
CA GLN A 87 -5.72 16.98 15.51
C GLN A 87 -5.02 16.60 14.20
#